data_AF-A0A3N6GDI4-F1
#
_entry.id   AF-A0A3N6GDI4-F1
#
_cell.length_a   1.000
_cell.length_b   1.000
_cell.length_c   1.000
_cell.angle_alpha   90.00
_cell.angle_beta   90.00
_cell.angle_gamma   90.00
#
_symmetry.space_group_name_H-M   'P 1'
#
loop_
_entity.id
_entity.type
_entity.pdbx_description
1 polymer ?
#
loop_
_entity_poly.entity_id
_entity_poly.type
_entity_poly.pdbx_seq_one_letter_code
_entity_poly.pdbx_strand_id
1 'polypeptide(L)'
;MRAGRVTSTLVCHRDIWKFVAAQVGNHSHFRTPGVEEYDGDLVDVVLSGRSLVAVLLSLHRVAATRLRADGVDELDSCADWDMASKAYGVVARVLSRTLPLEGIRSW
;
A
#
# COMPACT_ATOMS: atom_id res chain seq x y z
N MET A 1 27.73 2.59 -12.90
CA MET A 1 26.50 1.89 -12.49
C MET A 1 25.37 2.89 -12.35
N ARG A 2 24.34 2.85 -13.22
CA ARG A 2 23.10 3.60 -13.00
C ARG A 2 22.12 2.68 -12.28
N ALA A 3 22.00 2.82 -10.97
CA ALA A 3 20.93 2.16 -10.23
C ALA A 3 19.61 2.86 -10.59
N GLY A 4 18.68 2.15 -11.24
CA GLY A 4 17.36 2.69 -11.54
C GLY A 4 16.63 3.02 -10.23
N ARG A 5 16.41 4.31 -9.95
CA ARG A 5 15.54 4.75 -8.85
C ARG A 5 14.10 4.68 -9.34
N VAL A 6 13.38 3.63 -8.97
CA VAL A 6 11.91 3.62 -9.05
C VAL A 6 11.39 4.27 -7.77
N THR A 7 10.75 5.43 -7.92
CA THR A 7 10.07 6.16 -6.85
C THR A 7 8.60 6.33 -7.23
N SER A 8 7.71 6.13 -6.27
CA SER A 8 6.26 6.32 -6.45
C SER A 8 5.75 7.29 -5.40
N THR A 9 4.92 8.25 -5.79
CA THR A 9 4.23 9.14 -4.85
C THR A 9 2.82 8.61 -4.61
N LEU A 10 2.46 8.42 -3.34
CA LEU A 10 1.10 8.19 -2.91
C LEU A 10 0.52 9.51 -2.42
N VAL A 11 -0.46 10.04 -3.15
CA VAL A 11 -1.27 11.19 -2.74
C VAL A 11 -2.57 10.65 -2.16
N CYS A 12 -2.83 10.88 -0.88
CA CYS A 12 -4.04 10.38 -0.22
C CYS A 12 -4.41 11.21 1.00
N HIS A 13 -5.62 10.98 1.55
CA HIS A 13 -6.01 11.58 2.81
C HIS A 13 -5.09 11.13 3.95
N ARG A 14 -4.80 12.02 4.89
CA ARG A 14 -3.91 11.78 6.04
C ARG A 14 -4.27 10.52 6.82
N ASP A 15 -5.56 10.28 7.03
CA ASP A 15 -6.01 9.10 7.78
C ASP A 15 -5.84 7.80 6.98
N ILE A 16 -5.94 7.84 5.65
CA ILE A 16 -5.58 6.70 4.81
C ILE A 16 -4.09 6.41 4.94
N TRP A 17 -3.25 7.44 4.93
CA TRP A 17 -1.82 7.25 5.15
C TRP A 17 -1.52 6.66 6.53
N LYS A 18 -2.14 7.16 7.61
CA LYS A 18 -1.97 6.60 8.97
C LYS A 18 -2.33 5.12 9.02
N PHE A 19 -3.45 4.74 8.40
CA PHE A 19 -3.86 3.35 8.29
C PHE A 19 -2.80 2.51 7.56
N VAL A 20 -2.36 2.94 6.37
CA VAL A 20 -1.33 2.22 5.59
C VAL A 20 -0.03 2.09 6.38
N ALA A 21 0.41 3.16 7.04
CA ALA A 21 1.61 3.18 7.86
C ALA A 21 1.53 2.19 9.04
N ALA A 22 0.37 2.08 9.69
CA ALA A 22 0.13 1.11 10.75
C ALA A 22 0.26 -0.34 10.25
N GLN A 23 -0.30 -0.65 9.08
CA GLN A 23 -0.26 -2.00 8.50
C GLN A 23 1.14 -2.43 8.04
N VAL A 24 2.00 -1.47 7.64
CA VAL A 24 3.33 -1.76 7.09
C VAL A 24 4.48 -1.59 8.10
N GLY A 25 4.24 -0.95 9.24
CA GLY A 25 5.28 -0.42 10.14
C GLY A 25 6.38 -1.39 10.58
N ASN A 26 6.12 -2.70 10.60
CA ASN A 26 7.09 -3.73 10.99
C ASN A 26 7.71 -4.52 9.81
N HIS A 27 7.43 -4.13 8.56
CA HIS A 27 7.94 -4.84 7.40
C HIS A 27 9.42 -4.51 7.15
N SER A 28 10.30 -5.51 7.06
CA SER A 28 11.76 -5.34 6.94
C SER A 28 12.22 -4.52 5.71
N HIS A 29 11.39 -4.50 4.66
CA HIS A 29 11.62 -3.73 3.44
C HIS A 29 11.00 -2.33 3.45
N PHE A 30 10.23 -1.99 4.50
CA PHE A 30 9.66 -0.66 4.65
C PHE A 30 10.67 0.28 5.28
N ARG A 31 10.81 1.46 4.68
CA ARG A 31 11.51 2.59 5.25
C ARG A 31 10.51 3.71 5.39
N THR A 32 10.41 4.27 6.59
CA THR A 32 9.52 5.40 6.89
C THR A 32 9.80 6.54 5.90
N PRO A 33 8.84 6.89 5.04
CA PRO A 33 9.01 7.96 4.07
C PRO A 33 8.82 9.33 4.74
N GLY A 34 9.29 10.37 4.07
CA GLY A 34 8.82 11.73 4.35
C GLY A 34 7.34 11.86 3.96
N VAL A 35 6.61 12.67 4.70
CA VAL A 35 5.20 12.96 4.48
C VAL A 35 5.09 14.48 4.37
N GLU A 36 4.63 14.96 3.22
CA GLU A 36 4.42 16.38 2.97
C GLU A 36 2.92 16.68 2.92
N GLU A 37 2.51 17.83 3.44
CA GLU A 37 1.13 18.31 3.30
C GLU A 37 0.93 18.79 1.86
N TYR A 38 -0.11 18.30 1.20
CA TYR A 38 -0.37 18.62 -0.20
C TYR A 38 -1.50 19.65 -0.35
N ASP A 39 -2.68 19.37 0.21
CA ASP A 39 -3.84 20.26 0.18
C ASP A 39 -4.86 19.83 1.26
N GLY A 40 -5.13 20.71 2.23
CA GLY A 40 -5.98 20.41 3.38
C GLY A 40 -5.53 19.13 4.10
N ASP A 41 -6.40 18.13 4.12
CA ASP A 41 -6.12 16.83 4.74
C ASP A 41 -5.42 15.81 3.82
N LEU A 42 -5.00 16.21 2.61
CA LEU A 42 -4.22 15.37 1.71
C LEU A 42 -2.72 15.44 2.03
N VAL A 43 -2.05 14.30 1.91
CA VAL A 43 -0.61 14.15 2.09
C VAL A 43 0.03 13.49 0.88
N ASP A 44 1.25 13.93 0.58
CA ASP A 44 2.14 13.35 -0.41
C ASP A 44 3.20 12.49 0.28
N VAL A 45 3.29 11.23 -0.15
CA VAL A 45 4.21 10.25 0.44
C VAL A 45 5.07 9.63 -0.64
N VAL A 46 6.37 9.93 -0.62
CA VAL A 46 7.32 9.39 -1.58
C VAL A 46 7.86 8.05 -1.10
N LEU A 47 7.47 6.97 -1.79
CA LEU A 47 7.89 5.61 -1.52
C LEU A 47 9.00 5.16 -2.47
N SER A 48 10.00 4.50 -1.90
CA SER A 48 10.94 3.69 -2.70
C SER A 48 10.23 2.45 -3.25
N GLY A 49 10.71 1.87 -4.36
CA GLY A 49 10.14 0.61 -4.87
C GLY A 49 10.03 -0.51 -3.84
N ARG A 50 11.00 -0.65 -2.92
CA ARG A 50 10.93 -1.66 -1.83
C ARG A 50 9.86 -1.33 -0.79
N SER A 51 9.73 -0.05 -0.43
CA SER A 51 8.67 0.41 0.48
C SER A 51 7.29 0.21 -0.14
N LEU A 52 7.16 0.46 -1.45
CA LEU A 52 5.92 0.22 -2.19
C LEU A 52 5.52 -1.26 -2.19
N VAL A 53 6.47 -2.16 -2.45
CA VAL A 53 6.23 -3.62 -2.38
C VAL A 53 5.83 -4.03 -0.97
N ALA A 54 6.50 -3.52 0.06
CA ALA A 54 6.15 -3.78 1.46
C ALA A 54 4.70 -3.36 1.78
N VAL A 55 4.30 -2.16 1.35
CA VAL A 55 2.93 -1.65 1.51
C VAL A 55 1.93 -2.58 0.82
N LEU A 56 2.18 -2.96 -0.43
CA LEU A 56 1.29 -3.86 -1.18
C LEU A 56 1.12 -5.22 -0.52
N LEU A 57 2.22 -5.82 -0.04
CA LEU A 57 2.19 -7.13 0.63
C LEU A 57 1.45 -7.05 1.97
N SER A 58 1.68 -5.99 2.76
CA SER A 58 0.96 -5.77 4.02
C SER A 58 -0.54 -5.59 3.79
N LEU A 59 -0.95 -4.74 2.84
CA LEU A 59 -2.37 -4.53 2.54
C LEU A 59 -3.03 -5.79 1.98
N HIS A 60 -2.34 -6.53 1.10
CA HIS A 60 -2.83 -7.79 0.58
C HIS A 60 -3.04 -8.82 1.69
N ARG A 61 -2.12 -8.91 2.66
CA ARG A 61 -2.24 -9.81 3.80
C ARG A 61 -3.51 -9.52 4.60
N VAL A 62 -3.77 -8.26 4.92
CA VAL A 62 -5.00 -7.86 5.64
C VAL A 62 -6.24 -8.20 4.80
N ALA A 63 -6.24 -7.84 3.51
CA ALA A 63 -7.32 -8.13 2.58
C ALA A 63 -7.59 -9.63 2.37
N ALA A 64 -6.59 -10.50 2.55
CA ALA A 64 -6.73 -11.95 2.40
C ALA A 64 -7.19 -12.67 3.69
N THR A 65 -7.13 -12.01 4.85
CA THR A 65 -7.30 -12.66 6.18
C THR A 65 -8.75 -12.74 6.68
N ARG A 66 -9.75 -12.21 5.96
CA ARG A 66 -11.18 -12.11 6.39
C ARG A 66 -11.85 -13.44 6.80
N LEU A 67 -11.24 -14.60 6.61
CA LEU A 67 -11.90 -15.89 6.74
C LEU A 67 -12.20 -16.37 8.19
N ARG A 68 -11.89 -15.64 9.27
CA ARG A 68 -11.95 -16.23 10.64
C ARG A 68 -12.28 -15.34 11.85
N ALA A 69 -13.00 -14.23 11.73
CA ALA A 69 -13.35 -13.43 12.92
C ALA A 69 -14.80 -13.68 13.34
N ASP A 70 -15.00 -14.35 14.48
CA ASP A 70 -16.29 -14.43 15.19
C ASP A 70 -16.21 -13.49 16.42
N GLY A 71 -16.93 -12.35 16.46
CA GLY A 71 -17.05 -11.51 17.68
C GLY A 71 -16.93 -9.98 17.47
N VAL A 72 -16.83 -9.18 18.54
CA VAL A 72 -16.79 -7.70 18.46
C VAL A 72 -15.54 -7.16 17.73
N ASP A 73 -14.45 -7.92 17.78
CA ASP A 73 -13.20 -7.73 17.02
C ASP A 73 -13.41 -7.89 15.49
N GLU A 74 -14.57 -8.42 15.08
CA GLU A 74 -14.98 -8.60 13.68
C GLU A 74 -15.28 -7.27 13.00
N LEU A 75 -15.85 -6.28 13.70
CA LEU A 75 -16.21 -4.99 13.08
C LEU A 75 -14.96 -4.19 12.71
N ASP A 76 -13.99 -4.08 13.63
CA ASP A 76 -12.71 -3.41 13.37
C ASP A 76 -11.91 -4.19 12.32
N SER A 77 -11.86 -5.53 12.42
CA SER A 77 -11.24 -6.38 11.39
C SER A 77 -11.90 -6.25 10.02
N CYS A 78 -13.22 -6.06 9.96
CA CYS A 78 -13.97 -5.87 8.73
C CYS A 78 -13.71 -4.48 8.13
N ALA A 79 -13.61 -3.44 8.97
CA ALA A 79 -13.22 -2.10 8.56
C ALA A 79 -11.79 -2.08 8.01
N ASP A 80 -10.83 -2.68 8.73
CA ASP A 80 -9.45 -2.84 8.28
C ASP A 80 -9.36 -3.63 6.97
N TRP A 81 -10.14 -4.71 6.85
CA TRP A 81 -10.23 -5.48 5.62
C TRP A 81 -10.75 -4.65 4.44
N ASP A 82 -11.82 -3.88 4.64
CA ASP A 82 -12.43 -3.07 3.58
C ASP A 82 -11.48 -1.96 3.14
N MET A 83 -10.86 -1.27 4.10
CA MET A 83 -9.86 -0.25 3.84
C MET A 83 -8.64 -0.83 3.12
N ALA A 84 -8.10 -1.96 3.58
CA ALA A 84 -6.95 -2.61 2.97
C ALA A 84 -7.26 -3.12 1.55
N SER A 85 -8.44 -3.71 1.34
CA SER A 85 -8.89 -4.21 0.03
C SER A 85 -9.02 -3.07 -0.97
N LYS A 86 -9.62 -1.95 -0.57
CA LYS A 86 -9.74 -0.74 -1.40
C LYS A 86 -8.39 -0.13 -1.71
N ALA A 87 -7.54 0.08 -0.69
CA ALA A 87 -6.22 0.67 -0.84
C ALA A 87 -5.33 -0.20 -1.75
N TYR A 88 -5.26 -1.51 -1.49
CA TYR A 88 -4.53 -2.46 -2.34
C TYR A 88 -5.06 -2.43 -3.78
N GLY A 89 -6.37 -2.52 -3.97
CA GLY A 89 -6.99 -2.56 -5.29
C GLY A 89 -6.71 -1.31 -6.14
N VAL A 90 -6.71 -0.11 -5.52
CA VAL A 90 -6.36 1.14 -6.20
C VAL A 90 -4.89 1.15 -6.60
N VAL A 91 -3.97 0.87 -5.68
CA VAL A 91 -2.52 0.92 -5.95
C VAL A 91 -2.13 -0.14 -6.98
N ALA A 92 -2.62 -1.39 -6.84
CA ALA A 92 -2.36 -2.46 -7.79
C ALA A 92 -2.88 -2.10 -9.19
N ARG A 93 -4.08 -1.51 -9.29
CA ARG A 93 -4.65 -1.06 -10.58
C ARG A 93 -3.81 0.01 -11.25
N VAL A 94 -3.31 0.99 -10.50
CA VAL A 94 -2.43 2.04 -11.04
C VAL A 94 -1.13 1.42 -11.55
N LEU A 95 -0.51 0.52 -10.79
CA LEU A 95 0.71 -0.16 -11.19
C LEU A 95 0.53 -1.01 -12.45
N SER A 96 -0.56 -1.76 -12.58
CA SER A 96 -0.84 -2.55 -13.78
C SER A 96 -1.06 -1.70 -15.04
N ARG A 97 -1.37 -0.40 -14.89
CA ARG A 97 -1.50 0.53 -16.01
C ARG A 97 -0.19 1.21 -16.37
N THR A 98 0.69 1.43 -15.41
CA THR A 98 1.97 2.14 -15.60
C THR A 98 3.12 1.22 -15.97
N LEU A 99 3.05 -0.06 -15.57
CA LEU A 99 3.95 -1.11 -16.00
C LEU A 99 3.16 -1.97 -17.00
N PRO A 100 3.19 -1.67 -18.32
CA PRO A 100 2.64 -2.61 -19.28
C PRO A 100 3.36 -3.95 -19.09
N LEU A 101 2.59 -5.05 -19.07
CA LEU A 101 3.11 -6.42 -19.01
C LEU A 101 3.86 -6.78 -20.31
N GLU A 102 4.85 -6.00 -20.70
CA GLU A 102 5.76 -6.36 -21.77
C GLU A 102 6.86 -7.24 -21.18
N GLY A 103 6.73 -8.55 -21.37
CA GLY A 103 7.88 -9.46 -21.27
C GLY A 103 7.78 -10.67 -20.36
N ILE A 104 6.60 -11.22 -20.07
CA ILE A 104 6.53 -12.67 -19.80
C ILE A 104 6.45 -13.37 -21.16
N ARG A 105 7.57 -13.39 -21.89
CA ARG A 105 7.73 -14.32 -23.01
C ARG A 105 8.02 -15.69 -22.42
N SER A 106 7.28 -16.66 -22.93
CA SER A 106 7.43 -18.10 -22.73
C SER A 106 8.88 -18.56 -22.87
N TRP A 107 9.33 -19.35 -21.90
CA TRP A 107 10.37 -20.37 -22.08
C TRP A 107 9.69 -21.72 -22.05
#